data_AF-A0A915UZL5-F1
#
_entry.id   AF-A0A915UZL5-F1
#
_cell.length_a   1.000
_cell.length_b   1.000
_cell.length_c   1.000
_cell.angle_alpha   90.00
_cell.angle_beta   90.00
_cell.angle_gamma   90.00
#
_symmetry.space_group_name_H-M   'P 1'
#
loop_
_entity.id
_entity.type
_entity.pdbx_description
1 polymer ?
#
loop_
_entity_poly.entity_id
_entity_poly.type
_entity_poly.pdbx_seq_one_letter_code
_entity_poly.pdbx_strand_id
1 'polypeptide(L)'
;MSLTPQQIATLNAAADRIIPPDDESPGAVASGAATRLLAMLEGDLAALQRDYAAFLTQLDLEAQVAFGASFAELDAERQDALLGTFQSSAFFRLFAEHVHEQFWSSEAGMTLVGFEVRG
;
A
#
# COMPACT_ATOMS: atom_id res chain seq x y z
N MET A 1 11.38 -14.40 -4.15
CA MET A 1 10.63 -14.40 -5.42
C MET A 1 9.98 -13.04 -5.53
N SER A 2 10.52 -12.12 -6.33
CA SER A 2 10.06 -10.72 -6.34
C SER A 2 8.62 -10.57 -6.84
N LEU A 3 7.94 -9.51 -6.40
CA LEU A 3 6.58 -9.18 -6.84
C LEU A 3 6.56 -8.83 -8.33
N THR A 4 5.44 -9.12 -9.00
CA THR A 4 5.25 -8.77 -10.41
C THR A 4 4.92 -7.28 -10.58
N PRO A 5 5.07 -6.70 -11.79
CA PRO A 5 4.69 -5.32 -12.04
C PRO A 5 3.22 -5.01 -11.69
N GLN A 6 2.32 -5.96 -11.96
CA GLN A 6 0.91 -5.81 -11.60
C GLN A 6 0.71 -5.78 -10.09
N GLN A 7 1.36 -6.69 -9.35
CA GLN A 7 1.29 -6.70 -7.88
C GLN A 7 1.86 -5.41 -7.28
N ILE A 8 2.94 -4.87 -7.85
CA ILE A 8 3.51 -3.59 -7.42
C ILE A 8 2.53 -2.43 -7.69
N ALA A 9 1.87 -2.41 -8.85
CA ALA A 9 0.86 -1.41 -9.16
C ALA A 9 -0.33 -1.49 -8.17
N THR A 10 -0.83 -2.70 -7.90
CA THR A 10 -1.87 -2.95 -6.89
C THR A 10 -1.42 -2.50 -5.50
N LEU A 11 -0.17 -2.79 -5.10
CA LEU A 11 0.38 -2.39 -3.80
C LEU A 11 0.42 -0.87 -3.66
N ASN A 12 0.91 -0.16 -4.68
CA ASN A 12 1.00 1.29 -4.67
C ASN A 12 -0.40 1.92 -4.56
N ALA A 13 -1.34 1.48 -5.39
CA ALA A 13 -2.72 1.95 -5.34
C ALA A 13 -3.35 1.69 -3.97
N ALA A 14 -3.19 0.49 -3.42
CA ALA A 14 -3.75 0.15 -2.10
C ALA A 14 -3.09 0.96 -0.98
N ALA A 15 -1.78 1.19 -1.04
CA ALA A 15 -1.05 1.99 -0.05
C ALA A 15 -1.55 3.45 -0.03
N ASP A 16 -1.80 4.06 -1.20
CA ASP A 16 -2.41 5.39 -1.32
C ASP A 16 -3.90 5.42 -0.93
N ARG A 17 -4.53 4.29 -0.65
CA ARG A 17 -5.84 4.26 0.02
C ARG A 17 -5.74 4.11 1.53
N ILE A 18 -4.64 3.53 2.04
CA ILE A 18 -4.35 3.51 3.48
C ILE A 18 -3.91 4.91 3.95
N ILE A 19 -3.04 5.57 3.18
CA ILE A 19 -2.59 6.94 3.45
C ILE A 19 -2.75 7.74 2.16
N PRO A 20 -3.90 8.41 1.99
CA PRO A 20 -4.19 9.14 0.77
C PRO A 20 -3.32 10.38 0.62
N PRO A 21 -3.01 10.76 -0.64
CA PRO A 21 -2.56 12.11 -0.92
C PRO A 21 -3.71 13.09 -0.69
N ASP A 22 -3.43 14.17 0.03
CA ASP A 22 -4.33 15.31 0.25
C ASP A 22 -3.52 16.61 0.32
N ASP A 23 -4.14 17.71 0.73
CA ASP A 23 -3.50 19.03 0.78
C ASP A 23 -2.37 19.10 1.83
N GLU A 24 -2.39 18.23 2.84
CA GLU A 24 -1.43 18.23 3.95
C GLU A 24 -0.44 17.06 3.86
N SER A 25 -0.78 15.99 3.14
CA SER A 25 -0.01 14.75 3.04
C SER A 25 0.28 14.38 1.59
N PRO A 26 1.53 14.04 1.25
CA PRO A 26 1.86 13.54 -0.09
C PRO A 26 1.30 12.12 -0.35
N GLY A 27 0.77 11.43 0.66
CA GLY A 27 0.31 10.04 0.56
C GLY A 27 1.44 9.00 0.68
N ALA A 28 1.07 7.72 0.70
CA ALA A 28 2.01 6.61 0.91
C ALA A 28 3.04 6.46 -0.21
N VAL A 29 2.64 6.67 -1.47
CA VAL A 29 3.53 6.51 -2.62
C VAL A 29 4.53 7.67 -2.71
N ALA A 30 4.05 8.92 -2.71
CA ALA A 30 4.94 10.06 -2.88
C ALA A 30 5.83 10.35 -1.66
N SER A 31 5.47 9.86 -0.46
CA SER A 31 6.39 9.83 0.71
C SER A 31 7.46 8.74 0.63
N GLY A 32 7.35 7.82 -0.32
CA GLY A 32 8.22 6.66 -0.47
C GLY A 32 7.94 5.53 0.52
N ALA A 33 6.81 5.55 1.24
CA ALA A 33 6.42 4.47 2.15
C ALA A 33 6.24 3.15 1.39
N ALA A 34 5.54 3.19 0.25
CA ALA A 34 5.34 2.01 -0.60
C ALA A 34 6.67 1.43 -1.12
N THR A 35 7.60 2.29 -1.56
CA THR A 35 8.93 1.88 -2.03
C THR A 35 9.75 1.21 -0.93
N ARG A 36 9.70 1.74 0.30
CA ARG A 36 10.39 1.12 1.46
C ARG A 36 9.79 -0.24 1.81
N LEU A 37 8.46 -0.36 1.79
CA LEU A 37 7.80 -1.64 2.01
C LEU A 37 8.23 -2.70 0.97
N LEU A 38 8.32 -2.32 -0.30
CA LEU A 38 8.85 -3.19 -1.35
C LEU A 38 10.29 -3.65 -1.04
N ALA A 39 11.16 -2.74 -0.60
CA ALA A 39 12.53 -3.07 -0.22
C ALA A 39 12.58 -4.01 1.01
N MET A 40 11.71 -3.79 2.01
CA MET A 40 11.60 -4.69 3.17
C MET A 40 11.16 -6.09 2.75
N LEU A 41 10.23 -6.22 1.80
CA LEU A 41 9.80 -7.52 1.26
C LEU A 41 10.91 -8.27 0.49
N GLU A 42 11.98 -7.58 0.10
CA GLU A 42 13.20 -8.19 -0.45
C GLU A 42 14.24 -8.53 0.62
N GLY A 43 14.10 -7.99 1.84
CA GLY A 43 15.00 -8.19 2.97
C GLY A 43 14.28 -8.73 4.20
N ASP A 44 14.09 -7.87 5.20
CA ASP A 44 13.62 -8.23 6.55
C ASP A 44 12.23 -8.91 6.56
N LEU A 45 11.37 -8.61 5.59
CA LEU A 45 10.04 -9.19 5.41
C LEU A 45 10.00 -10.23 4.28
N ALA A 46 11.14 -10.76 3.82
CA ALA A 46 11.18 -11.75 2.74
C ALA A 46 10.33 -13.00 3.01
N ALA A 47 10.15 -13.37 4.29
CA ALA A 47 9.28 -14.49 4.67
C ALA A 47 7.79 -14.25 4.32
N LEU A 48 7.34 -12.99 4.31
CA LEU A 48 5.95 -12.60 4.00
C LEU A 48 5.71 -12.38 2.50
N GLN A 49 6.75 -12.44 1.68
CA GLN A 49 6.66 -12.08 0.26
C GLN A 49 5.61 -12.91 -0.50
N ARG A 50 5.43 -14.19 -0.14
CA ARG A 50 4.39 -15.04 -0.75
C ARG A 50 2.98 -14.64 -0.34
N ASP A 51 2.78 -14.28 0.92
CA ASP A 51 1.47 -13.86 1.42
C ASP A 51 1.08 -12.50 0.82
N TYR A 52 2.05 -11.59 0.67
CA TYR A 52 1.87 -10.34 -0.07
C TYR A 52 1.48 -10.58 -1.52
N ALA A 53 2.22 -11.44 -2.22
CA ALA A 53 1.90 -11.79 -3.61
C ALA A 53 0.48 -12.36 -3.74
N ALA A 54 0.07 -13.25 -2.83
CA ALA A 54 -1.26 -13.85 -2.83
C ALA A 54 -2.37 -12.82 -2.57
N PHE A 55 -2.20 -11.97 -1.56
CA PHE A 55 -3.15 -10.89 -1.24
C PHE A 55 -3.30 -9.90 -2.39
N LEU A 56 -2.20 -9.41 -2.96
CA LEU A 56 -2.22 -8.46 -4.07
C LEU A 56 -2.86 -9.04 -5.33
N THR A 57 -2.57 -10.31 -5.63
CA THR A 57 -3.23 -11.02 -6.73
C THR A 57 -4.72 -11.21 -6.47
N GLN A 58 -5.13 -11.55 -5.24
CA GLN A 58 -6.55 -11.67 -4.91
C GLN A 58 -7.28 -10.33 -5.06
N LEU A 59 -6.71 -9.25 -4.54
CA LEU A 59 -7.29 -7.91 -4.64
C LEU A 59 -7.49 -7.49 -6.10
N ASP A 60 -6.48 -7.71 -6.94
CA ASP A 60 -6.57 -7.40 -8.38
C ASP A 60 -7.62 -8.25 -9.10
N LEU A 61 -7.72 -9.54 -8.77
CA LEU A 61 -8.74 -10.42 -9.33
C LEU A 61 -10.15 -10.01 -8.92
N GLU A 62 -10.37 -9.64 -7.65
CA GLU A 62 -11.68 -9.18 -7.20
C GLU A 62 -12.07 -7.85 -7.87
N ALA A 63 -11.11 -6.96 -8.14
CA ALA A 63 -11.33 -5.75 -8.93
C ALA A 63 -11.77 -6.08 -10.37
N GLN A 64 -11.08 -7.01 -11.02
CA GLN A 64 -11.43 -7.44 -12.38
C GLN A 64 -12.83 -8.08 -12.43
N VAL A 65 -13.19 -8.90 -11.43
CA VAL A 65 -14.51 -9.53 -11.36
C VAL A 65 -15.62 -8.52 -11.09
N ALA A 66 -15.41 -7.57 -10.18
CA ALA A 66 -16.44 -6.62 -9.77
C ALA A 66 -16.62 -5.45 -10.74
N PHE A 67 -15.54 -5.01 -11.38
CA PHE A 67 -15.51 -3.75 -12.15
C PHE A 67 -14.95 -3.89 -13.57
N GLY A 68 -14.41 -5.05 -13.94
CA GLY A 68 -13.87 -5.30 -15.29
C GLY A 68 -12.52 -4.62 -15.58
N ALA A 69 -11.83 -4.12 -14.55
CA ALA A 69 -10.53 -3.46 -14.66
C ALA A 69 -9.60 -3.91 -13.53
N SER A 70 -8.29 -3.68 -13.70
CA SER A 70 -7.35 -3.97 -12.61
C SER A 70 -7.55 -3.01 -11.43
N PHE A 71 -7.14 -3.42 -10.23
CA PHE A 71 -7.37 -2.62 -9.02
C PHE A 71 -6.73 -1.22 -9.13
N ALA A 72 -5.52 -1.15 -9.70
CA ALA A 72 -4.78 0.09 -9.85
C ALA A 72 -5.41 1.07 -10.88
N GLU A 73 -6.28 0.58 -11.76
CA GLU A 73 -6.98 1.40 -12.76
C GLU A 73 -8.34 1.90 -12.28
N LEU A 74 -8.81 1.43 -11.13
CA LEU A 74 -10.06 1.90 -10.53
C LEU A 74 -9.90 3.32 -9.99
N ASP A 75 -11.00 4.07 -9.96
CA ASP A 75 -11.07 5.32 -9.21
C ASP A 75 -11.02 5.05 -7.69
N ALA A 76 -10.72 6.09 -6.91
CA ALA A 76 -10.52 5.98 -5.47
C ALA A 76 -11.74 5.41 -4.73
N GLU A 77 -12.96 5.78 -5.16
CA GLU A 77 -14.20 5.31 -4.54
C GLU A 77 -14.37 3.79 -4.72
N ARG A 78 -14.08 3.27 -5.92
CA ARG A 78 -14.13 1.83 -6.20
C ARG A 78 -13.00 1.06 -5.52
N GLN A 79 -11.81 1.66 -5.41
CA GLN A 79 -10.71 1.09 -4.64
C GLN A 79 -11.11 0.95 -3.16
N ASP A 80 -11.67 2.01 -2.56
CA ASP A 80 -12.14 2.00 -1.17
C ASP A 80 -13.24 0.98 -0.93
N ALA A 81 -14.23 0.93 -1.82
CA ALA A 81 -15.32 -0.02 -1.74
C ALA A 81 -14.80 -1.46 -1.72
N LEU A 82 -13.79 -1.76 -2.55
CA LEU A 82 -13.19 -3.10 -2.58
C LEU A 82 -12.32 -3.36 -1.36
N LEU A 83 -11.45 -2.45 -0.94
CA LEU A 83 -10.65 -2.62 0.28
C LEU A 83 -11.54 -2.78 1.53
N GLY A 84 -12.72 -2.16 1.54
CA GLY A 84 -13.74 -2.34 2.57
C GLY A 84 -14.24 -3.78 2.73
N THR A 85 -14.16 -4.63 1.68
CA THR A 85 -14.49 -6.06 1.79
C THR A 85 -13.40 -6.85 2.54
N PHE A 86 -12.16 -6.35 2.52
CA PHE A 86 -10.99 -6.97 3.16
C PHE A 86 -10.70 -6.46 4.58
N GLN A 87 -11.38 -5.41 5.05
CA GLN A 87 -11.04 -4.74 6.33
C GLN A 87 -10.99 -5.68 7.57
N SER A 88 -11.76 -6.76 7.54
CA SER A 88 -11.80 -7.76 8.62
C SER A 88 -10.69 -8.82 8.52
N SER A 89 -10.00 -8.90 7.37
CA SER A 89 -8.86 -9.78 7.14
C SER A 89 -7.69 -9.41 8.04
N ALA A 90 -7.07 -10.42 8.67
CA ALA A 90 -5.84 -10.23 9.42
C ALA A 90 -4.71 -9.71 8.52
N PHE A 91 -4.66 -10.17 7.26
CA PHE A 91 -3.60 -9.77 6.35
C PHE A 91 -3.77 -8.34 5.85
N PHE A 92 -4.99 -7.88 5.61
CA PHE A 92 -5.25 -6.47 5.29
C PHE A 92 -4.81 -5.54 6.42
N ARG A 93 -5.08 -5.92 7.68
CA ARG A 93 -4.62 -5.14 8.84
C ARG A 93 -3.10 -5.09 8.94
N LEU A 94 -2.42 -6.21 8.71
CA LEU A 94 -0.96 -6.26 8.66
C LEU A 94 -0.40 -5.39 7.52
N PHE A 95 -1.01 -5.44 6.35
CA PHE A 95 -0.64 -4.58 5.22
C PHE A 95 -0.76 -3.10 5.59
N ALA A 96 -1.89 -2.69 6.16
CA ALA A 96 -2.11 -1.31 6.59
C ALA A 96 -1.12 -0.88 7.69
N GLU A 97 -0.82 -1.76 8.64
CA GLU A 97 0.19 -1.51 9.69
C GLU A 97 1.57 -1.23 9.09
N HIS A 98 2.05 -2.08 8.19
CA HIS A 98 3.33 -1.84 7.52
C HIS A 98 3.32 -0.54 6.71
N VAL A 99 2.24 -0.21 6.00
CA VAL A 99 2.14 1.07 5.26
C VAL A 99 2.24 2.27 6.22
N HIS A 100 1.54 2.23 7.36
CA HIS A 100 1.63 3.26 8.39
C HIS A 100 3.02 3.38 8.99
N GLU A 101 3.67 2.26 9.32
CA GLU A 101 5.03 2.25 9.84
C GLU A 101 6.02 2.90 8.87
N GLN A 102 5.91 2.57 7.58
CA GLN A 102 6.80 3.12 6.56
C GLN A 102 6.54 4.62 6.30
N PHE A 103 5.30 5.08 6.44
CA PHE A 103 4.98 6.49 6.30
C PHE A 103 5.46 7.33 7.49
N TRP A 104 5.21 6.89 8.72
CA TRP A 104 5.64 7.64 9.90
C TRP A 104 7.15 7.64 10.11
N SER A 105 7.84 6.64 9.54
CA SER A 105 9.30 6.59 9.47
C SER A 105 9.88 7.36 8.28
N SER A 106 9.04 7.95 7.41
CA SER A 106 9.48 8.76 6.27
C SER A 106 9.70 10.24 6.65
N GLU A 107 10.48 10.96 5.86
CA GLU A 107 10.66 12.42 6.03
C GLU A 107 9.32 13.18 5.99
N ALA A 108 8.40 12.77 5.12
CA ALA A 108 7.06 13.35 5.04
C ALA A 108 6.28 13.15 6.35
N GLY A 109 6.29 11.94 6.89
CA GLY A 109 5.65 11.63 8.17
C GLY A 109 6.28 12.39 9.34
N MET A 110 7.61 12.46 9.40
CA MET A 110 8.34 13.19 10.44
C MET A 110 8.08 14.71 10.37
N THR A 111 8.00 15.27 9.17
CA THR A 111 7.68 16.69 8.96
C THR A 111 6.28 17.02 9.45
N LEU A 112 5.29 16.14 9.20
CA LEU A 112 3.90 16.34 9.62
C LEU A 112 3.74 16.37 11.15
N VAL A 113 4.54 15.61 11.88
CA VAL A 113 4.53 15.62 13.35
C VAL A 113 5.47 16.68 13.96
N GLY A 114 6.03 17.58 13.14
CA GLY A 114 6.85 18.71 13.60
C GLY A 114 8.29 18.33 13.97
N PHE A 115 8.78 17.16 13.55
CA PHE A 115 10.20 16.84 13.64
C PHE A 115 10.92 17.43 12.42
N GLU A 116 11.74 18.46 12.64
CA GLU A 116 12.66 18.96 11.61
C GLU A 116 13.69 17.87 11.27
N VAL A 117 13.64 17.35 10.05
CA VAL A 117 14.72 16.52 9.51
C VAL A 117 15.87 17.46 9.17
N ARG A 118 16.88 17.53 10.05
CA ARG A 118 18.12 18.23 9.73
C ARG A 118 18.86 17.41 8.66
N GLY A 119 18.90 17.96 7.45
CA GLY A 119 19.73 17.48 6.35
C GLY A 119 21.23 17.66 6.59
#